data_AF-A0A0R1GYI2-F1
#
_entry.id   AF-A0A0R1GYI2-F1
#
_cell.length_a   1.000
_cell.length_b   1.000
_cell.length_c   1.000
_cell.angle_alpha   90.00
_cell.angle_beta   90.00
_cell.angle_gamma   90.00
#
_symmetry.space_group_name_H-M   'P 1'
#
loop_
_entity.id
_entity.type
_entity.pdbx_description
1 polymer ?
#
loop_
_entity_poly.entity_id
_entity_poly.type
_entity_poly.pdbx_seq_one_letter_code
_entity_poly.pdbx_strand_id
1 'polypeptide(L)'
;MQDDKFNASLAVVRLRDFYQQGKLQVVLNRKSKLFLDKTGRSYRMVVKDAIESLETSQYFRGPSPVHHHEEEDVTVYEFLVILYQGHMYIKFYISALGAELHSFHPAEKAPDRTFLKFK
;
A
#
# COMPACT_ATOMS: atom_id res chain seq x y z
N MET A 1 18.39 -7.43 -4.45
CA MET A 1 17.71 -8.26 -3.42
C MET A 1 17.92 -7.76 -2.00
N GLN A 2 19.16 -7.62 -1.49
CA GLN A 2 19.39 -7.09 -0.13
C GLN A 2 19.05 -5.59 -0.05
N ASP A 3 19.44 -4.83 -1.06
CA ASP A 3 19.12 -3.41 -1.18
C ASP A 3 17.62 -3.15 -1.35
N ASP A 4 16.91 -4.01 -2.09
CA ASP A 4 15.46 -3.86 -2.30
C ASP A 4 14.67 -4.02 -1.00
N LYS A 5 15.08 -4.96 -0.13
CA LYS A 5 14.47 -5.15 1.19
C LYS A 5 14.74 -3.97 2.10
N PHE A 6 15.98 -3.46 2.12
CA PHE A 6 16.33 -2.27 2.88
C PHE A 6 15.51 -1.04 2.43
N ASN A 7 15.43 -0.81 1.12
CA ASN A 7 14.65 0.29 0.55
C ASN A 7 13.15 0.13 0.80
N ALA A 8 12.62 -1.10 0.75
CA ALA A 8 11.23 -1.38 1.11
C ALA A 8 10.97 -1.09 2.59
N SER A 9 11.88 -1.46 3.50
CA SER A 9 11.77 -1.10 4.92
C SER A 9 11.79 0.42 5.14
N LEU A 10 12.68 1.14 4.44
CA LEU A 10 12.72 2.60 4.50
C LEU A 10 11.42 3.22 3.97
N ALA A 11 10.86 2.66 2.91
CA ALA A 11 9.56 3.06 2.37
C ALA A 11 8.42 2.84 3.36
N VAL A 12 8.40 1.73 4.11
CA VAL A 12 7.43 1.52 5.21
C VAL A 12 7.55 2.60 6.29
N VAL A 13 8.78 2.95 6.71
CA VAL A 13 9.01 4.02 7.68
C VAL A 13 8.48 5.36 7.16
N ARG A 14 8.79 5.72 5.91
CA ARG A 14 8.29 6.94 5.26
C ARG A 14 6.77 6.98 5.17
N LEU A 15 6.14 5.87 4.85
CA LEU A 15 4.69 5.79 4.72
C LEU A 15 3.97 6.07 6.05
N ARG A 16 4.54 5.58 7.16
CA ARG A 16 4.05 5.89 8.51
C ARG A 16 4.21 7.36 8.85
N ASP A 17 5.36 7.94 8.53
CA ASP A 17 5.64 9.36 8.74
C ASP A 17 4.66 10.25 7.93
N PHE A 18 4.45 9.94 6.65
CA PHE A 18 3.46 10.63 5.82
C PHE A 18 2.03 10.50 6.35
N TYR A 19 1.65 9.33 6.86
CA TYR A 19 0.35 9.15 7.51
C TYR A 19 0.21 10.04 8.76
N GLN A 20 1.22 10.07 9.63
CA GLN A 20 1.22 10.89 10.85
C GLN A 20 1.17 12.40 10.55
N GLN A 21 1.81 12.84 9.47
CA GLN A 21 1.80 14.24 9.02
C GLN A 21 0.55 14.62 8.21
N GLY A 22 -0.37 13.69 7.94
CA GLY A 22 -1.55 13.93 7.09
C GLY A 22 -1.21 14.10 5.60
N LYS A 23 -0.03 13.65 5.16
CA LYS A 23 0.46 13.67 3.77
C LYS A 23 0.12 12.41 2.98
N LEU A 24 -0.63 11.49 3.56
CA LEU A 24 -1.16 10.32 2.85
C LEU A 24 -2.47 10.69 2.15
N GLN A 25 -2.46 10.74 0.83
CA GLN A 25 -3.68 10.90 0.04
C GLN A 25 -4.39 9.55 -0.14
N VAL A 26 -5.72 9.58 -0.09
CA VAL A 26 -6.55 8.38 -0.25
C VAL A 26 -7.46 8.59 -1.45
N VAL A 27 -7.18 7.86 -2.52
CA VAL A 27 -7.92 7.88 -3.79
C VAL A 27 -8.68 6.58 -3.91
N LEU A 28 -9.96 6.56 -3.52
CA LEU A 28 -10.77 5.34 -3.58
C LEU A 28 -11.49 5.21 -4.91
N ASN A 29 -11.19 4.13 -5.64
CA ASN A 29 -12.02 3.77 -6.78
C ASN A 29 -13.42 3.28 -6.35
N ARG A 30 -14.36 3.24 -7.30
CA ARG A 30 -15.76 2.85 -7.06
C ARG A 30 -15.90 1.48 -6.38
N LYS A 31 -15.06 0.51 -6.75
CA LYS A 31 -15.13 -0.85 -6.18
C LYS A 31 -14.74 -0.84 -4.69
N SER A 32 -13.70 -0.08 -4.34
CA SER A 32 -13.26 0.09 -2.95
C SER A 32 -14.33 0.74 -2.08
N LYS A 33 -15.00 1.78 -2.61
CA LYS A 33 -16.12 2.42 -1.90
C LYS A 33 -17.27 1.44 -1.64
N LEU A 34 -17.72 0.71 -2.67
CA LEU A 34 -18.79 -0.29 -2.52
C LEU A 34 -18.43 -1.39 -1.52
N PHE A 35 -17.15 -1.79 -1.45
CA PHE A 35 -16.69 -2.79 -0.51
C PHE A 35 -16.72 -2.28 0.93
N LEU A 36 -16.28 -1.05 1.18
CA LEU A 36 -16.39 -0.40 2.48
C LEU A 36 -17.85 -0.29 2.93
N ASP A 37 -18.74 0.13 2.05
CA ASP A 37 -20.17 0.26 2.32
C ASP A 37 -20.78 -1.09 2.74
N LYS A 38 -20.50 -2.18 2.00
CA LYS A 38 -20.97 -3.54 2.31
C LYS A 38 -20.46 -4.05 3.65
N THR A 39 -19.26 -3.65 4.05
CA THR A 39 -18.59 -4.14 5.25
C THR A 39 -18.81 -3.24 6.47
N GLY A 40 -19.50 -2.11 6.32
CA GLY A 40 -19.74 -1.13 7.38
C GLY A 40 -18.46 -0.47 7.90
N ARG A 41 -17.38 -0.48 7.13
CA ARG A 41 -16.06 0.03 7.55
C ARG A 41 -15.81 1.41 7.00
N SER A 42 -15.27 2.30 7.83
CA SER A 42 -14.80 3.60 7.36
C SER A 42 -13.44 3.47 6.67
N TYR A 43 -13.20 4.25 5.62
CA TYR A 43 -11.89 4.26 4.98
C TYR A 43 -10.78 4.65 5.96
N ARG A 44 -11.04 5.56 6.91
CA ARG A 44 -10.05 6.01 7.90
C ARG A 44 -9.57 4.88 8.79
N MET A 45 -10.49 4.03 9.27
CA MET A 45 -10.17 2.84 10.04
C MET A 45 -9.33 1.87 9.22
N VAL A 46 -9.73 1.61 7.98
CA VAL A 46 -9.00 0.70 7.09
C VAL A 46 -7.59 1.20 6.80
N VAL A 47 -7.42 2.49 6.51
CA VAL A 47 -6.09 3.09 6.29
C VAL A 47 -5.23 2.94 7.54
N LYS A 48 -5.77 3.23 8.73
CA LYS A 48 -5.03 3.06 9.98
C LYS A 48 -4.56 1.62 10.16
N ASP A 49 -5.46 0.65 10.05
CA ASP A 49 -5.16 -0.78 10.22
C ASP A 49 -4.11 -1.25 9.19
N ALA A 50 -4.17 -0.70 7.97
CA ALA A 50 -3.21 -0.97 6.91
C ALA A 50 -1.81 -0.48 7.29
N ILE A 51 -1.70 0.78 7.74
CA ILE A 51 -0.44 1.41 8.14
C ILE A 51 0.19 0.69 9.34
N GLU A 52 -0.62 0.29 10.33
CA GLU A 52 -0.16 -0.48 11.48
C GLU A 52 0.34 -1.87 11.08
N SER A 53 -0.27 -2.47 10.06
CA SER A 53 0.06 -3.82 9.59
C SER A 53 1.24 -3.87 8.59
N LEU A 54 1.73 -2.73 8.09
CA LEU A 54 2.83 -2.68 7.11
C LEU A 54 4.11 -3.35 7.59
N GLU A 55 4.46 -3.22 8.87
CA GLU A 55 5.66 -3.88 9.44
C GLU A 55 5.55 -5.40 9.40
N THR A 56 4.31 -5.90 9.41
CA THR A 56 4.00 -7.34 9.32
C THR A 56 3.63 -7.76 7.89
N SER A 57 3.50 -6.80 6.97
CA SER A 57 3.23 -7.08 5.56
C SER A 57 4.40 -7.84 4.98
N GLN A 58 4.12 -9.03 4.46
CA GLN A 58 5.17 -9.91 3.97
C GLN A 58 5.59 -9.62 2.54
N TYR A 59 4.83 -8.82 1.79
CA TYR A 59 4.93 -8.76 0.34
C TYR A 59 5.04 -7.32 -0.16
N PHE A 60 6.06 -7.07 -0.98
CA PHE A 60 6.22 -5.82 -1.69
C PHE A 60 6.62 -6.07 -3.14
N ARG A 61 6.37 -5.11 -4.01
CA ARG A 61 7.00 -5.03 -5.34
C ARG A 61 7.52 -3.63 -5.59
N GLY A 62 8.60 -3.55 -6.35
CA GLY A 62 9.26 -2.31 -6.69
C GLY A 62 10.77 -2.34 -6.40
N PRO A 63 11.50 -1.28 -6.76
CA PRO A 63 10.97 -0.04 -7.31
C PRO A 63 10.34 -0.24 -8.71
N SER A 64 9.10 0.24 -8.92
CA SER A 64 8.46 0.16 -10.24
C SER A 64 8.96 1.29 -11.13
N PRO A 65 9.47 1.02 -12.35
CA PRO A 65 9.86 2.07 -13.29
C PRO A 65 8.66 2.72 -14.00
N VAL A 66 7.49 2.08 -13.95
CA VAL A 66 6.25 2.58 -14.57
C VAL A 66 5.38 3.19 -13.49
N HIS A 67 5.25 4.51 -13.50
CA HIS A 67 4.20 5.24 -12.80
C HIS A 67 3.23 5.83 -13.80
N HIS A 68 1.95 5.87 -13.39
CA HIS A 68 0.94 6.69 -14.07
C HIS A 68 1.19 8.20 -13.90
N HIS A 69 2.30 8.58 -13.24
CA HIS A 69 2.84 9.92 -13.10
C HIS A 69 4.22 9.94 -13.76
N GLU A 70 4.27 10.20 -15.06
CA GLU A 70 5.50 10.17 -15.88
C GLU A 70 6.43 11.38 -15.67
N GLU A 71 6.12 12.29 -14.72
CA GLU A 71 6.75 13.61 -14.65
C GLU A 71 7.69 13.85 -13.45
N GLU A 72 7.87 12.90 -12.54
CA GLU A 72 8.73 13.08 -11.35
C GLU A 72 9.65 11.87 -11.09
N ASP A 73 10.80 12.11 -10.46
CA ASP A 73 11.76 11.10 -9.95
C ASP A 73 11.13 10.29 -8.80
N VAL A 74 10.13 9.49 -9.14
CA VAL A 74 9.28 8.77 -8.19
C VAL A 74 9.67 7.31 -8.14
N THR A 75 10.14 6.89 -6.98
CA THR A 75 10.38 5.47 -6.67
C THR A 75 9.18 4.90 -5.93
N VAL A 76 8.29 4.22 -6.64
CA VAL A 76 7.15 3.55 -5.99
C VAL A 76 7.48 2.13 -5.58
N TYR A 77 7.01 1.85 -4.39
CA TYR A 77 6.83 0.52 -3.85
C TYR A 77 5.35 0.26 -3.70
N GLU A 78 4.91 -0.93 -4.11
CA GLU A 78 3.59 -1.41 -3.77
C GLU A 78 3.70 -2.44 -2.66
N PHE A 79 3.07 -2.15 -1.55
CA PHE A 79 2.94 -3.07 -0.43
C PHE A 79 1.62 -3.80 -0.52
N LEU A 80 1.62 -5.10 -0.21
CA LEU A 80 0.41 -5.89 -0.12
C LEU A 80 0.14 -6.19 1.35
N VAL A 81 -0.90 -5.55 1.87
CA VAL A 81 -1.36 -5.75 3.24
C VAL A 81 -2.63 -6.60 3.22
N ILE A 82 -2.63 -7.70 3.97
CA ILE A 82 -3.75 -8.63 4.12
C ILE A 82 -4.45 -8.27 5.43
N LEU A 83 -5.66 -7.70 5.34
CA LEU A 83 -6.47 -7.36 6.52
C LEU A 83 -7.71 -8.25 6.62
N TYR A 84 -8.26 -8.30 7.84
CA TYR A 84 -9.55 -8.94 8.14
C TYR A 84 -9.65 -10.38 7.61
N GLN A 85 -8.71 -11.25 8.00
CA GLN A 85 -8.64 -12.66 7.56
C GLN A 85 -8.46 -12.83 6.04
N GLY A 86 -7.86 -11.85 5.38
CA GLY A 86 -7.59 -11.88 3.94
C GLY A 86 -8.73 -11.41 3.07
N HIS A 87 -9.78 -10.83 3.66
CA HIS A 87 -10.84 -10.19 2.89
C HIS A 87 -10.44 -8.85 2.31
N MET A 88 -9.29 -8.27 2.65
CA MET A 88 -8.92 -6.96 2.16
C MET A 88 -7.45 -6.85 1.80
N TYR A 89 -7.25 -6.36 0.58
CA TYR A 89 -6.02 -6.05 -0.08
C TYR A 89 -5.88 -4.54 -0.26
N ILE A 90 -4.69 -4.02 -0.02
CA ILE A 90 -4.38 -2.59 -0.07
C ILE A 90 -3.08 -2.39 -0.83
N LYS A 91 -3.05 -1.40 -1.73
CA LYS A 91 -1.85 -0.90 -2.41
C LYS A 91 -1.51 0.50 -1.94
N PHE A 92 -0.25 0.69 -1.59
CA PHE A 92 0.32 2.01 -1.38
C PHE A 92 1.24 2.36 -2.54
N TYR A 93 1.33 3.66 -2.82
CA TYR A 93 2.27 4.28 -3.73
C TYR A 93 3.03 5.31 -2.93
N ILE A 94 4.34 5.37 -3.08
CA ILE A 94 5.20 6.28 -2.32
C ILE A 94 6.07 7.05 -3.29
N SER A 95 6.19 8.35 -3.07
CA SER A 95 7.10 9.24 -3.77
C SER A 95 7.96 10.03 -2.79
N ALA A 96 8.83 10.89 -3.30
CA ALA A 96 9.56 11.84 -2.47
C ALA A 96 8.64 12.90 -1.83
N LEU A 97 7.49 13.19 -2.45
CA LEU A 97 6.57 14.27 -2.04
C LEU A 97 5.42 13.79 -1.16
N GLY A 98 5.12 12.49 -1.16
CA GLY A 98 4.05 11.94 -0.34
C GLY A 98 3.75 10.48 -0.64
N ALA A 99 2.55 10.06 -0.25
CA ALA A 99 2.07 8.73 -0.54
C ALA A 99 0.59 8.74 -0.92
N GLU A 100 0.21 7.76 -1.71
CA GLU A 100 -1.15 7.59 -2.18
C GLU A 100 -1.63 6.15 -1.92
N LEU A 101 -2.89 6.04 -1.51
CA LEU A 101 -3.59 4.77 -1.42
C LEU A 101 -4.69 4.76 -2.47
N HIS A 102 -4.60 3.84 -3.43
CA HIS A 102 -5.47 3.83 -4.62
C HIS A 102 -6.63 2.85 -4.53
N SER A 103 -6.53 1.84 -3.67
CA SER A 103 -7.53 0.78 -3.67
C SER A 103 -7.59 -0.06 -2.41
N PHE A 104 -8.83 -0.42 -2.07
CA PHE A 104 -9.22 -1.56 -1.25
C PHE A 104 -9.94 -2.57 -2.14
N HIS A 105 -9.47 -3.81 -2.18
CA HIS A 105 -10.17 -4.87 -2.89
C HIS A 105 -10.26 -6.13 -2.02
N PRO A 106 -11.26 -6.99 -2.20
CA PRO A 106 -11.17 -8.36 -1.73
C PRO A 106 -9.88 -9.00 -2.24
N ALA A 107 -9.24 -9.87 -1.45
CA ALA A 107 -8.16 -10.69 -1.99
C ALA A 107 -8.77 -11.70 -2.97
N GLU A 108 -8.99 -11.27 -4.21
CA GLU A 108 -9.48 -12.14 -5.28
C GLU A 108 -8.38 -13.11 -5.72
N LYS A 109 -7.12 -12.80 -5.43
CA LYS A 109 -5.93 -13.58 -5.80
C LYS A 109 -4.85 -13.49 -4.72
N ALA A 110 -4.11 -14.59 -4.52
CA ALA A 110 -2.87 -14.58 -3.75
C ALA A 110 -1.80 -13.68 -4.43
N PRO A 111 -0.78 -13.20 -3.69
CA PRO A 111 0.36 -12.49 -4.28
C PRO A 111 0.97 -13.32 -5.41
N ASP A 112 1.24 -12.71 -6.56
CA ASP A 112 1.87 -13.39 -7.69
C ASP A 112 3.41 -13.39 -7.57
N ARG A 113 4.09 -13.96 -8.57
CA ARG A 113 5.56 -14.08 -8.61
C ARG A 113 6.31 -12.74 -8.72
N THR A 114 5.62 -11.62 -8.94
CA THR A 114 6.23 -10.28 -9.00
C THR A 114 6.39 -9.63 -7.63
N PHE A 115 5.75 -10.19 -6.59
CA PHE A 115 5.92 -9.76 -5.22
C PHE A 115 7.08 -10.50 -4.55
N LEU A 116 7.97 -9.74 -3.92
CA LEU A 116 9.05 -10.25 -3.09
C LEU A 116 8.56 -10.40 -1.65
N LYS A 117 9.01 -11.49 -1.01
CA LYS A 117 8.84 -11.67 0.44
C LYS A 117 9.93 -10.94 1.19
N PHE A 118 9.59 -10.33 2.32
CA PHE A 118 10.60 -9.81 3.25
C PHE A 118 11.53 -10.92 3.79
N LYS A 119 11.03 -12.16 3.92
CA LYS A 119 11.84 -13.36 4.25
C LYS A 119 12.62 -13.86 3.05
#